data_AF-A0A948D0K2-F1
#
_entry.id   AF-A0A948D0K2-F1
#
_cell.length_a   1.000
_cell.length_b   1.000
_cell.length_c   1.000
_cell.angle_alpha   90.00
_cell.angle_beta   90.00
_cell.angle_gamma   90.00
#
_symmetry.space_group_name_H-M   'P 1'
#
loop_
_entity.id
_entity.type
_entity.pdbx_description
1 polymer ?
#
loop_
_entity_poly.entity_id
_entity_poly.type
_entity_poly.pdbx_seq_one_letter_code
_entity_poly.pdbx_strand_id
1 'polypeptide(L)'
;MCINIPKTIKEERLRWVLPIYNKEVKLIDVSKVCPHSQRSLERWLSEYRKHGENELIPKSTRPKTNPNETPIRTKERVIELRKKTKKCALKLTW
;
A
#
# COMPACT_ATOMS: atom_id res chain seq x y z
N MET A 1 16.52 -15.54 -17.05
CA MET A 1 16.24 -14.58 -15.96
C MET A 1 14.97 -15.03 -15.26
N CYS A 2 15.08 -15.80 -14.17
CA CYS A 2 13.89 -16.23 -13.43
C CYS A 2 13.36 -15.03 -12.63
N ILE A 3 12.14 -14.60 -12.91
CA ILE A 3 11.44 -13.61 -12.09
C ILE A 3 10.99 -14.34 -10.84
N ASN A 4 11.84 -14.38 -9.81
CA ASN A 4 11.44 -14.91 -8.52
C ASN A 4 10.45 -13.91 -7.90
N ILE A 5 9.18 -14.29 -7.89
CA ILE A 5 8.10 -13.49 -7.31
C ILE A 5 8.29 -13.51 -5.79
N PRO A 6 8.34 -12.34 -5.12
CA PRO A 6 8.44 -12.31 -3.66
C PRO A 6 7.23 -13.02 -3.05
N LYS A 7 7.49 -13.97 -2.16
CA LYS A 7 6.44 -14.72 -1.46
C LYS A 7 5.87 -13.94 -0.28
N THR A 8 6.64 -12.98 0.23
CA THR A 8 6.28 -12.16 1.39
C THR A 8 6.50 -10.67 1.12
N ILE A 9 5.72 -9.82 1.79
CA ILE A 9 5.89 -8.35 1.73
C ILE A 9 7.28 -7.94 2.24
N LYS A 10 7.86 -8.72 3.16
CA LYS A 10 9.22 -8.52 3.66
C LYS A 10 10.25 -8.64 2.54
N GLU A 11 10.18 -9.71 1.76
CA GLU A 11 11.08 -9.94 0.61
C GLU A 11 10.96 -8.84 -0.44
N GLU A 12 9.73 -8.41 -0.74
CA GLU A 12 9.49 -7.32 -1.69
C GLU A 12 10.18 -6.03 -1.22
N ARG A 13 10.01 -5.65 0.05
CA ARG A 13 10.63 -4.45 0.61
C ARG A 13 12.15 -4.54 0.63
N LEU A 14 12.69 -5.70 1.01
CA LEU A 14 14.14 -5.94 1.01
C LEU A 14 14.75 -5.74 -0.38
N ARG A 15 14.08 -6.23 -1.42
CA ARG A 15 14.54 -6.07 -2.80
C ARG A 15 14.74 -4.61 -3.21
N TRP A 16 13.92 -3.70 -2.70
CA TRP A 16 14.04 -2.27 -2.97
C TRP A 16 15.03 -1.56 -2.05
N VAL A 17 15.14 -1.98 -0.79
CA VAL A 17 15.98 -1.30 0.22
C VAL A 17 17.45 -1.69 0.10
N LEU A 18 17.76 -2.96 -0.17
CA LEU A 18 19.14 -3.48 -0.18
C LEU A 18 20.05 -2.73 -1.17
N PRO A 19 19.67 -2.49 -2.44
CA PRO A 19 20.54 -1.78 -3.39
C PRO A 19 20.81 -0.33 -2.97
N ILE A 20 19.85 0.31 -2.30
CA ILE A 20 20.00 1.68 -1.79
C ILE A 20 20.92 1.69 -0.55
N TYR A 21 20.76 0.70 0.34
CA TYR A 21 21.57 0.56 1.54
C TYR A 21 23.05 0.28 1.20
N ASN A 22 23.29 -0.62 0.23
CA ASN A 22 24.61 -0.96 -0.29
C ASN A 22 25.24 0.16 -1.14
N LYS A 23 24.51 1.27 -1.38
CA LYS A 23 24.92 2.40 -2.21
C LYS A 23 25.16 2.05 -3.68
N GLU A 24 24.57 0.96 -4.16
CA GLU A 24 24.61 0.55 -5.58
C GLU A 24 23.76 1.47 -6.45
N VAL A 25 22.64 1.97 -5.89
CA VAL A 25 21.66 2.79 -6.61
C VAL A 25 21.23 3.98 -5.75
N LYS A 26 20.98 5.12 -6.38
CA LYS A 26 20.41 6.29 -5.69
C LYS A 26 18.92 6.11 -5.45
N LEU A 27 18.44 6.61 -4.31
CA LEU A 27 17.03 6.55 -3.93
C LEU A 27 16.10 7.20 -4.97
N ILE A 28 16.56 8.29 -5.61
CA ILE A 28 15.83 9.04 -6.64
C ILE A 28 15.60 8.19 -7.91
N ASP A 29 16.54 7.31 -8.25
CA ASP A 29 16.40 6.48 -9.44
C ASP A 29 15.48 5.29 -9.15
N VAL A 30 15.57 4.73 -7.94
CA VAL A 30 14.64 3.69 -7.48
C VAL A 30 13.22 4.23 -7.38
N SER A 31 13.01 5.46 -6.92
CA SER A 31 11.66 6.03 -6.78
C SER A 31 10.93 6.25 -8.12
N LYS A 32 11.66 6.34 -9.24
CA LYS A 32 11.07 6.42 -10.59
C LYS A 32 10.52 5.09 -11.10
N VAL A 33 11.06 3.96 -10.61
CA VAL A 33 10.73 2.60 -11.09
C VAL A 33 9.87 1.85 -10.07
N CYS A 34 10.02 2.15 -8.79
CA CYS A 34 9.29 1.49 -7.71
C CYS A 34 7.78 1.80 -7.79
N PRO A 35 6.90 0.80 -7.60
CA PRO A 35 5.45 1.03 -7.54
C PRO A 35 5.02 1.83 -6.30
N HIS A 36 5.92 2.07 -5.35
CA HIS A 36 5.64 2.80 -4.11
C HIS A 36 6.23 4.22 -4.14
N SER A 37 5.62 5.10 -3.34
CA SER A 37 6.08 6.48 -3.20
C SER A 37 7.51 6.59 -2.63
N GLN A 38 8.23 7.65 -2.99
CA GLN A 38 9.55 7.98 -2.44
C GLN A 38 9.56 7.97 -0.90
N ARG A 39 8.53 8.55 -0.28
CA ARG A 39 8.39 8.59 1.19
C ARG A 39 8.34 7.20 1.82
N SER A 40 7.75 6.23 1.13
CA SER A 40 7.70 4.84 1.60
C SER A 40 9.08 4.19 1.58
N LEU A 41 9.86 4.45 0.52
CA LEU A 41 11.25 3.98 0.41
C LEU A 41 12.14 4.59 1.50
N GLU A 42 12.06 5.90 1.71
CA GLU A 42 12.80 6.60 2.77
C GLU A 42 12.49 6.02 4.15
N ARG A 43 11.20 5.78 4.43
CA ARG A 43 10.76 5.16 5.68
C ARG A 43 11.36 3.76 5.83
N TRP A 44 11.24 2.90 4.82
CA TRP A 44 11.78 1.53 4.89
C TRP A 44 13.30 1.52 5.07
N LEU A 45 14.01 2.40 4.38
CA LEU A 45 15.46 2.56 4.52
C LEU A 45 15.84 3.01 5.95
N SER A 46 15.08 3.95 6.53
CA SER A 46 15.26 4.38 7.92
C SER A 46 15.05 3.23 8.90
N GLU A 47 13.95 2.49 8.78
CA GLU A 47 13.67 1.36 9.68
C GLU A 47 14.72 0.25 9.54
N TYR A 48 15.11 -0.06 8.30
CA TYR A 48 16.14 -1.05 8.02
C TYR A 48 17.49 -0.68 8.66
N ARG A 49 17.87 0.60 8.64
CA ARG A 49 19.10 1.09 9.30
C ARG A 49 19.07 0.96 10.82
N LYS A 50 17.89 1.11 11.45
CA LYS A 50 17.76 1.08 12.91
C LYS A 50 17.66 -0.34 13.46
N HIS A 51 16.93 -1.20 12.75
CA HIS A 51 16.45 -2.47 13.31
C HIS A 51 16.60 -3.66 12.35
N GLY A 52 17.23 -3.46 11.19
CA GLY A 52 17.44 -4.49 10.19
C GLY A 52 16.15 -4.97 9.53
N GLU A 53 16.12 -6.24 9.14
CA GLU A 53 15.03 -6.79 8.35
C GLU A 53 13.70 -6.94 9.11
N ASN A 54 13.75 -7.01 10.44
CA ASN A 54 12.60 -7.31 11.28
C ASN A 54 11.51 -6.24 11.19
N GLU A 55 11.89 -4.98 10.96
CA GLU A 55 10.94 -3.87 10.85
C GLU A 55 10.35 -3.67 9.45
N LEU A 56 10.85 -4.40 8.44
CA LEU A 56 10.22 -4.42 7.13
C LEU A 56 8.95 -5.29 7.12
N ILE A 57 8.65 -6.01 8.20
CA ILE A 57 7.43 -6.82 8.33
C ILE A 57 6.22 -5.89 8.56
N PRO A 58 5.07 -6.14 7.92
CA PRO A 58 3.83 -5.43 8.24
C PRO A 58 3.45 -5.64 9.72
N LYS A 59 3.42 -4.56 10.52
CA LYS A 59 3.03 -4.61 11.94
C LYS A 59 1.51 -4.76 12.15
N SER A 60 0.70 -4.38 11.17
CA SER A 60 -0.76 -4.47 11.28
C SER A 60 -1.24 -5.90 11.05
N THR A 61 -1.72 -6.53 12.10
CA THR A 61 -2.46 -7.81 12.07
C THR A 61 -3.96 -7.62 11.86
N ARG A 62 -4.42 -6.37 11.81
CA ARG A 62 -5.85 -6.07 11.64
C ARG A 62 -6.37 -6.75 10.36
N PRO A 63 -7.49 -7.49 10.44
CA PRO A 63 -8.08 -8.06 9.24
C PRO A 63 -8.40 -6.94 8.24
N LYS A 64 -8.24 -7.24 6.94
CA LYS A 64 -8.66 -6.34 5.87
C LYS A 64 -10.19 -6.20 5.79
N THR A 65 -10.91 -7.04 6.51
CA THR A 65 -12.37 -7.05 6.62
C THR A 65 -12.80 -6.47 7.98
N ASN A 66 -13.95 -5.82 8.00
CA ASN A 66 -14.58 -5.36 9.23
C ASN A 66 -15.88 -6.18 9.43
N PRO A 67 -16.07 -6.87 10.57
CA PRO A 67 -17.30 -7.63 10.81
C PRO A 67 -18.56 -6.77 10.77
N ASN A 68 -18.45 -5.48 11.09
CA ASN A 68 -19.56 -4.52 11.07
C ASN A 68 -19.61 -3.71 9.77
N GLU A 69 -19.03 -4.23 8.69
CA GLU A 69 -19.04 -3.58 7.39
C GLU A 69 -20.44 -3.56 6.77
N THR A 70 -20.80 -2.47 6.10
CA THR A 70 -22.05 -2.41 5.36
C THR A 70 -22.07 -3.44 4.23
N PRO A 71 -23.18 -4.17 4.02
CA PRO A 71 -23.29 -5.13 2.94
C PRO A 71 -22.94 -4.53 1.58
N ILE A 72 -22.26 -5.31 0.73
CA ILE A 72 -21.77 -4.85 -0.59
C ILE A 72 -22.89 -4.23 -1.44
N ARG A 73 -24.07 -4.85 -1.43
CA ARG A 73 -25.28 -4.38 -2.12
C ARG A 73 -25.65 -2.96 -1.74
N THR A 74 -25.56 -2.60 -0.46
CA THR A 74 -25.89 -1.25 0.01
C THR A 74 -24.88 -0.23 -0.52
N LYS A 75 -23.59 -0.57 -0.53
CA LYS A 75 -22.55 0.31 -1.07
C LYS A 75 -22.70 0.54 -2.56
N GLU A 76 -22.93 -0.52 -3.33
CA GLU A 76 -23.16 -0.42 -4.76
C GLU A 76 -24.40 0.41 -5.08
N ARG A 77 -25.48 0.20 -4.33
CA ARG A 77 -26.70 0.99 -4.46
C ARG A 77 -26.47 2.48 -4.19
N VAL A 78 -25.68 2.82 -3.16
CA VAL A 78 -25.30 4.21 -2.88
C VAL A 78 -24.49 4.80 -4.03
N ILE A 79 -23.54 4.06 -4.60
CA ILE A 79 -22.73 4.51 -5.75
C ILE A 79 -23.63 4.77 -6.97
N GLU A 80 -24.56 3.86 -7.27
CA GLU A 80 -25.51 4.00 -8.37
C GLU A 80 -26.39 5.25 -8.20
N LEU A 81 -26.96 5.44 -7.00
CA LEU A 81 -27.79 6.61 -6.69
C LEU A 81 -26.99 7.91 -6.79
N ARG A 82 -25.72 7.93 -6.35
CA ARG A 82 -24.84 9.11 -6.50
C ARG A 82 -24.56 9.43 -7.96
N LYS A 83 -24.30 8.43 -8.80
CA LYS A 83 -24.09 8.62 -10.24
C LYS A 83 -25.35 9.13 -10.95
N LYS A 84 -26.52 8.59 -10.59
CA LYS A 84 -27.82 8.96 -11.20
C LYS A 84 -28.28 10.35 -10.79
N THR A 85 -28.23 10.66 -9.50
CA THR A 85 -28.82 11.90 -8.96
C THR A 85 -27.83 13.05 -8.93
N LYS A 86 -26.52 12.78 -8.89
CA LYS A 86 -25.43 13.76 -8.67
C LYS A 86 -25.63 14.63 -7.42
N LYS A 87 -26.47 14.18 -6.49
CA LYS A 87 -26.86 14.94 -5.28
C LYS A 87 -25.98 14.62 -4.06
N CYS A 88 -24.97 13.74 -4.19
CA CYS A 88 -23.94 13.43 -3.19
C CYS A 88 -24.40 13.43 -1.72
N ALA A 89 -24.27 14.56 -1.02
CA ALA A 89 -24.60 14.72 0.40
C ALA A 89 -26.05 15.17 0.67
N LEU A 90 -26.76 15.66 -0.36
CA LEU A 90 -28.15 16.07 -0.24
C LEU A 90 -29.05 14.84 -0.09
N LYS A 91 -30.03 14.96 0.81
CA LYS A 91 -31.06 13.94 0.99
C LYS A 91 -31.84 13.77 -0.30
N LEU A 92 -32.01 12.53 -0.73
CA LEU A 92 -32.95 12.21 -1.80
C LEU A 92 -34.35 12.26 -1.21
N THR A 93 -35.16 13.19 -1.70
CA THR A 93 -36.59 13.28 -1.46
C THR A 93 -37.33 12.67 -2.64
N TRP A 94 -38.42 11.95 -2.37
CA TRP A 94 -39.32 11.38 -3.36
C TRP A 94 -40.58 12.22 -3.45
#